data_AF-A0AA85BRH2-F1
#
_entry.id   AF-A0AA85BRH2-F1
#
_cell.length_a   1.000
_cell.length_b   1.000
_cell.length_c   1.000
_cell.angle_alpha   90.00
_cell.angle_beta   90.00
_cell.angle_gamma   90.00
#
_symmetry.space_group_name_H-M   'P 1'
#
loop_
_entity.id
_entity.type
_entity.pdbx_description
1 polymer ?
#
loop_
_entity_poly.entity_id
_entity_poly.type
_entity_poly.pdbx_seq_one_letter_code
_entity_poly.pdbx_strand_id
1 'polypeptide(L)'
;MLLSVFLILACLLSDVFWITPTLVTLTERTFYRLLQKMDQRCYSPSPNWYGPKSPNGCEVFIGKIPRDWFEDELVPVFELVKKIYLFRIMVDFSGLNRGYAFCMYTNRDDTRRAVNELNCYEIRKGKILSVCFSIDNCHLFIGVIPKLKAKDELML
;
A
#
# COMPACT_ATOMS: atom_id res chain seq x y z
N MET A 1 -8.75 13.05 23.52
CA MET A 1 -7.70 14.10 23.51
C MET A 1 -6.30 13.54 23.79
N LEU A 2 -6.10 12.65 24.77
CA LEU A 2 -4.76 12.14 25.13
C LEU A 2 -4.13 11.15 24.11
N LEU A 3 -4.92 10.35 23.38
CA LEU A 3 -4.40 9.44 22.33
C LEU A 3 -3.78 10.19 21.13
N SER A 4 -4.41 11.29 20.72
CA SER A 4 -3.92 12.12 19.60
C SER A 4 -2.56 12.74 19.90
N VAL A 5 -2.32 13.15 21.15
CA VAL A 5 -1.03 13.71 21.59
C VAL A 5 0.06 12.63 21.61
N PHE A 6 -0.27 11.38 21.97
CA PHE A 6 0.70 10.28 21.98
C PHE A 6 1.16 9.86 20.58
N LEU A 7 0.27 9.89 19.58
CA LEU A 7 0.64 9.67 18.17
C LEU A 7 1.53 10.80 17.63
N ILE A 8 1.23 12.05 18.00
CA ILE A 8 2.06 13.21 17.60
C ILE A 8 3.45 13.13 18.25
N LEU A 9 3.55 12.70 19.52
CA LEU A 9 4.83 12.57 20.21
C LEU A 9 5.67 11.38 19.68
N ALA A 10 5.04 10.27 19.28
CA ALA A 10 5.73 9.16 18.63
C ALA A 10 6.27 9.54 17.23
N CYS A 11 5.61 10.47 16.54
CA CYS A 11 6.12 11.07 15.29
C CYS A 11 7.35 11.96 15.48
N LEU A 12 7.60 12.47 16.69
CA LEU A 12 8.78 13.29 16.99
C LEU A 12 10.03 12.45 17.33
N LEU A 13 9.87 11.16 17.64
CA LEU A 13 10.96 10.25 18.05
C LEU A 13 11.44 9.31 16.93
N SER A 14 10.81 9.37 15.76
CA SER A 14 11.27 8.72 14.53
C SER A 14 11.20 9.77 13.44
N ASP A 15 12.27 10.00 12.69
CA ASP A 15 12.40 11.04 11.65
C ASP A 15 11.35 10.91 10.52
N VAL A 16 10.06 11.11 10.81
CA VAL A 16 8.94 10.93 9.87
C VAL A 16 8.33 12.29 9.57
N PHE A 17 9.08 13.10 8.83
CA PHE A 17 8.72 14.45 8.37
C PHE A 17 7.55 14.49 7.35
N TRP A 18 6.81 13.38 7.17
CA TRP A 18 5.92 13.17 6.01
C TRP A 18 4.50 12.72 6.36
N ILE A 19 4.13 12.60 7.65
CA ILE A 19 2.76 12.24 8.03
C ILE A 19 1.89 13.49 7.99
N THR A 20 1.09 13.62 6.93
CA THR A 20 0.11 14.70 6.78
C THR A 20 -1.06 14.52 7.76
N PRO A 21 -1.75 15.60 8.18
CA PRO A 21 -2.94 15.48 9.02
C PRO A 21 -4.04 14.61 8.38
N THR A 22 -4.16 14.65 7.05
CA THR A 22 -5.07 13.78 6.28
C THR A 22 -4.74 12.31 6.47
N LEU A 23 -3.45 11.94 6.45
CA LEU A 23 -3.00 10.58 6.66
C LEU A 23 -3.27 10.07 8.07
N VAL A 24 -3.12 10.94 9.09
CA VAL A 24 -3.50 10.60 10.47
C VAL A 24 -4.98 10.24 10.53
N THR A 25 -5.87 11.10 10.01
CA THR A 25 -7.32 10.83 10.01
C THR A 25 -7.68 9.55 9.26
N LEU A 26 -6.98 9.24 8.17
CA LEU A 26 -7.18 8.00 7.42
C LEU A 26 -6.81 6.77 8.26
N THR A 27 -5.66 6.79 8.93
CA THR A 27 -5.18 5.68 9.77
C THR A 27 -6.06 5.47 11.00
N GLU A 28 -6.55 6.54 11.62
CA GLU A 28 -7.48 6.48 12.76
C GLU A 28 -8.84 5.90 12.35
N ARG A 29 -9.37 6.29 11.18
CA ARG A 29 -10.65 5.78 10.67
C ARG A 29 -10.61 4.29 10.33
N THR A 30 -9.50 3.84 9.76
CA THR A 30 -9.39 2.49 9.17
C THR A 30 -8.72 1.49 10.10
N PHE A 31 -7.99 1.97 11.11
CA PHE A 31 -7.09 1.20 11.97
C PHE A 31 -5.96 0.49 11.18
N TYR A 32 -5.60 1.03 10.02
CA TYR A 32 -4.53 0.50 9.19
C TYR A 32 -3.20 1.10 9.61
N ARG A 33 -2.15 0.28 9.53
CA ARG A 33 -0.78 0.70 9.80
C ARG A 33 -0.15 1.19 8.51
N LEU A 34 0.48 2.36 8.59
CA LEU A 34 1.42 2.82 7.59
C LEU A 34 2.83 2.38 7.98
N LEU A 35 3.51 1.69 7.07
CA LEU A 35 4.87 1.19 7.24
C LEU A 35 5.76 1.76 6.14
N GLN A 36 6.76 2.55 6.52
CA GLN A 36 7.82 2.97 5.61
C GLN A 36 8.99 1.99 5.68
N LYS A 37 9.33 1.42 4.53
CA LYS A 37 10.55 0.68 4.25
C LYS A 37 11.36 1.48 3.22
N MET A 38 12.66 1.22 3.10
CA MET A 38 13.62 2.03 2.33
C MET A 38 13.07 2.51 0.96
N ASP A 39 12.49 1.60 0.17
CA ASP A 39 12.00 1.86 -1.18
C ASP A 39 10.47 1.78 -1.31
N GLN A 40 9.73 1.61 -0.21
CA GLN A 40 8.29 1.32 -0.24
C GLN A 40 7.57 1.92 0.96
N ARG A 41 6.38 2.48 0.73
CA ARG A 41 5.42 2.79 1.79
C ARG A 41 4.19 1.91 1.63
N CYS A 42 3.88 1.17 2.69
CA CYS A 42 2.82 0.18 2.72
C CYS A 42 1.74 0.61 3.71
N TYR A 43 0.52 0.73 3.22
CA TYR A 43 -0.70 0.95 4.00
C TYR A 43 -1.47 -0.36 4.03
N SER A 44 -1.53 -0.99 5.20
CA SER A 44 -2.15 -2.31 5.37
C SER A 44 -2.84 -2.43 6.72
N PRO A 45 -3.79 -3.36 6.89
CA PRO A 45 -4.26 -3.77 8.19
C PRO A 45 -3.11 -4.16 9.13
N SER A 46 -3.36 -4.04 10.43
CA SER A 46 -2.47 -4.54 11.49
C SER A 46 -2.12 -6.02 11.26
N PRO A 47 -0.93 -6.51 11.66
CA PRO A 47 -0.52 -7.91 11.54
C PRO A 47 -1.52 -8.92 12.15
N ASN A 48 -2.40 -8.48 13.07
CA ASN A 48 -3.47 -9.28 13.65
C ASN A 48 -4.78 -9.24 12.83
N TRP A 49 -4.70 -9.12 11.50
CA TRP A 49 -5.88 -9.10 10.63
C TRP A 49 -6.52 -10.50 10.55
N TYR A 50 -7.77 -10.60 11.02
CA TYR A 50 -8.56 -11.84 11.02
C TYR A 50 -9.38 -12.07 9.73
N GLY A 51 -9.31 -11.16 8.75
CA GLY A 51 -10.01 -11.32 7.49
C GLY A 51 -9.27 -12.26 6.51
N PRO A 52 -9.94 -12.67 5.43
CA PRO A 52 -9.33 -13.55 4.43
C PRO A 52 -8.07 -12.89 3.85
N LYS A 53 -6.97 -13.66 3.80
CA LYS A 53 -5.78 -13.27 3.04
C LYS A 53 -6.19 -13.19 1.58
N SER A 54 -5.86 -12.08 0.92
CA SER A 54 -6.18 -11.88 -0.49
C SER A 54 -5.55 -13.00 -1.35
N PRO A 55 -6.32 -13.67 -2.23
CA PRO A 55 -5.78 -14.68 -3.13
C PRO A 55 -4.97 -14.06 -4.27
N ASN A 56 -4.17 -14.88 -4.97
CA ASN A 56 -3.37 -14.42 -6.11
C ASN A 56 -4.26 -13.79 -7.20
N GLY A 57 -3.75 -12.76 -7.89
CA GLY A 57 -4.49 -12.02 -8.91
C GLY A 57 -5.52 -11.01 -8.40
N CYS A 58 -5.43 -10.61 -7.12
CA CYS A 58 -6.26 -9.55 -6.53
C CYS A 58 -5.55 -8.19 -6.44
N GLU A 59 -4.39 -8.04 -7.09
CA GLU A 59 -3.59 -6.83 -7.12
C GLU A 59 -3.79 -6.07 -8.45
N VAL A 60 -3.91 -4.74 -8.36
CA VAL A 60 -3.84 -3.82 -9.50
C VAL A 60 -2.52 -3.05 -9.49
N PHE A 61 -1.96 -2.84 -10.67
CA PHE A 61 -0.86 -1.92 -10.91
C PHE A 61 -1.41 -0.53 -11.23
N ILE A 62 -0.85 0.48 -10.57
CA ILE A 62 -1.23 1.88 -10.71
C ILE A 62 -0.02 2.64 -11.23
N GLY A 63 -0.11 3.21 -12.43
CA GLY A 63 0.94 3.98 -13.07
C GLY A 63 0.51 5.42 -13.37
N LYS A 64 1.45 6.19 -13.94
CA LYS A 64 1.28 7.62 -14.24
C LYS A 64 0.97 8.47 -13.01
N ILE A 65 1.48 8.05 -11.84
CA ILE A 65 1.32 8.81 -10.59
C ILE A 65 2.30 10.01 -10.62
N PRO A 66 1.82 11.25 -10.44
CA PRO A 66 2.68 12.41 -10.23
C PRO A 66 3.55 12.28 -8.97
N ARG A 67 4.77 12.83 -8.99
CA ARG A 67 5.76 12.67 -7.90
C ARG A 67 5.33 13.25 -6.54
N ASP A 68 4.32 14.10 -6.53
CA ASP A 68 3.73 14.75 -5.36
C ASP A 68 2.53 13.99 -4.78
N TRP A 69 2.08 12.90 -5.41
CA TRP A 69 0.90 12.14 -4.97
C TRP A 69 1.28 10.93 -4.12
N PHE A 70 0.55 10.74 -3.04
CA PHE A 70 0.85 9.71 -2.07
C PHE A 70 -0.44 8.98 -1.65
N GLU A 71 -0.30 8.11 -0.65
CA GLU A 71 -1.39 7.27 -0.15
C GLU A 71 -2.60 8.05 0.32
N ASP A 72 -2.44 9.28 0.81
CA ASP A 72 -3.52 10.14 1.28
C ASP A 72 -4.47 10.57 0.15
N GLU A 73 -3.96 10.82 -1.05
CA GLU A 73 -4.77 11.19 -2.22
C GLU A 73 -5.25 9.97 -3.00
N LEU A 74 -4.44 8.90 -3.04
CA LEU A 74 -4.72 7.72 -3.83
C LEU A 74 -5.69 6.75 -3.12
N VAL A 75 -5.47 6.46 -1.83
CA VAL A 75 -6.30 5.50 -1.08
C VAL A 75 -7.79 5.85 -1.15
N PRO A 76 -8.23 7.11 -0.94
CA PRO A 76 -9.65 7.45 -1.02
C PRO A 76 -10.28 7.15 -2.39
N VAL A 77 -9.52 7.31 -3.49
CA VAL A 77 -10.00 7.03 -4.85
C VAL A 77 -10.18 5.52 -5.06
N PHE A 78 -9.23 4.71 -4.63
CA PHE A 78 -9.33 3.25 -4.71
C PHE A 78 -10.36 2.66 -3.73
N GLU A 79 -10.65 3.37 -2.63
CA GLU A 79 -11.72 3.03 -1.70
C GLU A 79 -13.13 3.25 -2.27
N LEU A 80 -13.31 4.06 -3.32
CA LEU A 80 -14.60 4.24 -4.00
C LEU A 80 -15.15 2.93 -4.56
N VAL A 81 -14.26 2.03 -5.01
CA VAL A 81 -14.63 0.72 -5.56
C VAL A 81 -14.90 -0.30 -4.45
N LYS A 82 -13.97 -0.38 -3.48
CA LYS A 82 -14.05 -1.28 -2.32
C LYS A 82 -12.99 -0.91 -1.28
N LYS A 83 -13.19 -1.39 -0.04
CA LYS A 83 -12.16 -1.38 0.99
C LYS A 83 -10.89 -2.09 0.50
N ILE A 84 -9.77 -1.38 0.58
CA ILE A 84 -8.45 -1.87 0.16
C ILE A 84 -7.89 -2.83 1.23
N TYR A 85 -7.27 -3.93 0.81
CA TYR A 85 -6.56 -4.83 1.71
C TYR A 85 -5.10 -4.41 1.91
N LEU A 86 -4.42 -3.98 0.85
CA LEU A 86 -3.05 -3.48 0.94
C LEU A 86 -2.85 -2.41 -0.14
N PHE A 87 -2.27 -1.28 0.23
CA PHE A 87 -1.81 -0.28 -0.71
C PHE A 87 -0.30 -0.10 -0.54
N ARG A 88 0.45 -0.12 -1.62
CA ARG A 88 1.92 -0.01 -1.61
C ARG A 88 2.38 0.97 -2.68
N ILE A 89 2.99 2.07 -2.27
CA ILE A 89 3.62 3.03 -3.17
C ILE A 89 5.14 2.89 -3.11
N MET A 90 5.78 2.86 -4.28
CA MET A 90 7.23 2.79 -4.35
C MET A 90 7.80 4.20 -4.20
N VAL A 91 8.74 4.37 -3.28
CA VAL A 91 9.39 5.65 -3.01
C VAL A 91 10.89 5.58 -3.28
N ASP A 92 11.46 6.73 -3.58
CA ASP A 92 12.88 6.93 -3.68
C ASP A 92 13.49 7.37 -2.34
N PHE A 93 14.82 7.37 -2.22
CA PHE A 93 15.54 7.83 -1.04
C PHE A 93 15.27 9.30 -0.72
N SER A 94 14.84 10.08 -1.72
CA SER A 94 14.37 11.46 -1.55
C SER A 94 12.99 11.58 -0.87
N GLY A 95 12.28 10.48 -0.65
CA GLY A 95 10.92 10.46 -0.12
C GLY A 95 9.82 10.67 -1.16
N LEU A 96 10.18 11.02 -2.40
CA LEU A 96 9.23 11.15 -3.51
C LEU A 96 8.81 9.78 -4.05
N ASN A 97 7.61 9.70 -4.62
CA ASN A 97 7.17 8.46 -5.25
C ASN A 97 7.89 8.23 -6.60
N ARG A 98 8.00 6.95 -6.99
CA ARG A 98 8.61 6.51 -8.26
C ARG A 98 7.62 6.52 -9.44
N GLY A 99 6.43 7.09 -9.26
CA GLY A 99 5.40 7.20 -10.30
C GLY A 99 4.51 5.98 -10.48
N TYR A 100 4.60 4.99 -9.59
CA TYR A 100 3.74 3.82 -9.58
C TYR A 100 3.48 3.26 -8.18
N ALA A 101 2.36 2.56 -8.04
CA ALA A 101 1.88 1.93 -6.82
C ALA A 101 1.15 0.62 -7.14
N PHE A 102 0.88 -0.15 -6.09
CA PHE A 102 0.11 -1.38 -6.13
C PHE A 102 -1.03 -1.29 -5.13
N CYS A 103 -2.21 -1.75 -5.52
CA CYS A 103 -3.37 -1.85 -4.64
C CYS A 103 -3.93 -3.26 -4.71
N MET A 104 -4.11 -3.89 -3.55
CA MET A 104 -4.64 -5.24 -3.43
C MET A 104 -6.01 -5.18 -2.76
N TYR A 105 -6.98 -5.84 -3.38
CA TYR A 105 -8.33 -6.04 -2.84
C TYR A 105 -8.47 -7.44 -2.23
N THR A 106 -9.60 -7.72 -1.58
CA THR A 106 -9.88 -9.05 -1.04
C THR A 106 -10.38 -10.05 -2.09
N ASN A 107 -10.98 -9.57 -3.20
CA ASN A 107 -11.57 -10.41 -4.24
C ASN A 107 -11.16 -9.96 -5.64
N ARG A 108 -11.11 -10.92 -6.57
CA ARG A 108 -10.78 -10.64 -7.99
C ARG A 108 -11.83 -9.80 -8.70
N ASP A 109 -13.10 -9.92 -8.33
CA ASP A 109 -14.15 -9.09 -8.91
C ASP A 109 -13.99 -7.63 -8.54
N ASP A 110 -13.57 -7.34 -7.31
CA ASP A 110 -13.26 -5.98 -6.86
C ASP A 110 -12.05 -5.41 -7.63
N THR A 111 -11.01 -6.23 -7.85
CA THR A 111 -9.85 -5.90 -8.70
C THR A 111 -10.27 -5.57 -10.14
N ARG A 112 -11.16 -6.38 -10.73
CA ARG A 112 -11.68 -6.13 -12.09
C ARG A 112 -12.47 -4.83 -12.17
N ARG A 113 -13.34 -4.57 -11.19
CA ARG A 113 -14.07 -3.28 -11.11
C ARG A 113 -13.10 -2.11 -11.01
N ALA A 114 -12.06 -2.22 -10.19
CA ALA A 114 -11.07 -1.16 -10.05
C ALA A 114 -10.34 -0.85 -11.37
N VAL A 115 -9.96 -1.87 -12.14
CA VAL A 115 -9.37 -1.66 -13.47
C VAL A 115 -10.38 -0.99 -14.42
N ASN A 116 -11.64 -1.42 -14.42
CA ASN A 116 -12.65 -0.87 -15.32
C ASN A 116 -13.05 0.58 -14.99
N GLU A 117 -13.16 0.91 -13.70
CA GLU A 117 -13.68 2.19 -13.23
C GLU A 117 -12.58 3.23 -13.01
N LEU A 118 -11.39 2.80 -12.58
CA LEU A 118 -10.30 3.72 -12.20
C LEU A 118 -9.21 3.86 -13.26
N ASN A 119 -9.23 3.02 -14.31
CA ASN A 119 -8.34 3.25 -15.44
C ASN A 119 -8.75 4.52 -16.18
N CYS A 120 -7.76 5.34 -16.52
CA CYS A 120 -7.99 6.67 -17.08
C CYS A 120 -8.77 7.63 -16.16
N TYR A 121 -8.79 7.38 -14.84
CA TYR A 121 -9.42 8.27 -13.87
C TYR A 121 -8.60 9.54 -13.62
N GLU A 122 -9.26 10.69 -13.65
CA GLU A 122 -8.67 12.00 -13.43
C GLU A 122 -8.87 12.45 -11.98
N ILE A 123 -7.80 12.45 -11.18
CA ILE A 123 -7.86 12.93 -9.79
C ILE A 123 -7.70 14.45 -9.72
N ARG A 124 -6.79 15.01 -10.52
CA ARG A 124 -6.60 16.47 -10.65
C ARG A 124 -6.60 16.86 -12.12
N LYS A 125 -6.96 18.12 -12.40
CA LYS A 125 -7.07 18.65 -13.77
C LYS A 125 -5.85 18.31 -14.64
N GLY A 126 -6.06 17.52 -15.69
CA GLY A 126 -5.05 17.05 -16.64
C GLY A 126 -4.13 15.93 -16.15
N LYS A 127 -4.44 15.29 -15.02
CA LYS A 127 -3.62 14.20 -14.43
C LYS A 127 -4.44 12.92 -14.31
N ILE A 128 -4.17 12.02 -15.23
CA ILE A 128 -4.91 10.78 -15.44
C ILE A 128 -4.07 9.59 -14.95
N LEU A 129 -4.68 8.74 -14.12
CA LEU A 129 -4.09 7.48 -13.69
C LEU A 129 -4.16 6.40 -14.77
N SER A 130 -3.19 5.50 -14.76
CA SER A 130 -3.26 4.24 -15.51
C SER A 130 -3.47 3.11 -14.51
N VAL A 131 -4.53 2.32 -14.66
CA VAL A 131 -4.81 1.19 -13.77
C VAL A 131 -4.96 -0.07 -14.61
N CYS A 132 -4.16 -1.09 -14.30
CA CYS A 132 -4.17 -2.37 -14.98
C CYS A 132 -4.12 -3.51 -13.96
N PHE A 133 -4.45 -4.73 -14.36
CA PHE A 133 -4.17 -5.90 -13.53
C PHE A 133 -2.67 -5.99 -13.26
N SER A 134 -2.30 -6.26 -12.01
CA SER A 134 -0.91 -6.56 -11.69
C SER A 134 -0.58 -7.91 -12.32
N ILE A 135 0.53 -7.96 -13.06
CA ILE A 135 1.07 -9.22 -13.57
C ILE A 135 1.86 -9.80 -12.42
N ASP A 136 1.36 -10.89 -11.83
CA ASP A 136 1.97 -11.61 -10.71
C ASP A 136 3.41 -12.06 -11.06
N ASN A 137 4.38 -11.16 -10.92
CA ASN A 137 5.80 -11.52 -10.94
C ASN A 137 6.15 -12.11 -9.57
N CYS A 138 5.71 -13.35 -9.33
CA CYS A 138 6.02 -14.13 -8.14
C CYS A 138 7.51 -14.58 -8.09
N HIS A 139 8.46 -13.70 -8.37
CA HIS A 139 9.87 -13.95 -8.05
C HIS A 139 10.14 -13.51 -6.62
N LEU A 140 9.93 -14.43 -5.67
CA LEU A 140 10.46 -14.30 -4.32
C LEU A 140 12.00 -14.44 -4.39
N PHE A 141 12.72 -13.33 -4.44
CA PHE A 141 14.17 -13.34 -4.17
C PHE A 141 14.37 -13.56 -2.67
N ILE A 142 14.61 -14.81 -2.29
CA ILE A 142 15.18 -15.12 -0.98
C ILE A 142 16.67 -14.80 -1.07
N GLY A 143 17.04 -13.57 -0.72
CA GLY A 143 18.44 -13.17 -0.57
C GLY A 143 19.11 -14.07 0.46
N VAL A 144 20.06 -14.87 0.01
CA VAL A 144 20.91 -15.79 0.80
C VAL A 144 20.14 -16.50 1.90
N ILE A 145 19.50 -17.64 1.59
CA ILE A 145 19.27 -18.66 2.61
C ILE A 145 20.67 -19.01 3.13
N PRO A 146 21.02 -18.71 4.40
CA PRO A 146 22.27 -19.20 4.96
C PRO A 146 22.20 -20.72 4.84
N LYS A 147 23.10 -21.32 4.05
CA LYS A 147 23.21 -22.77 3.94
C LYS A 147 23.73 -23.30 5.28
N LEU A 148 22.88 -23.36 6.29
CA LEU A 148 23.24 -23.98 7.55
C LEU A 148 22.04 -24.70 8.16
N LYS A 149 21.96 -25.96 7.75
CA LYS A 149 21.42 -27.15 8.40
C LYS A 149 19.99 -27.59 8.07
N ALA A 150 19.99 -28.79 7.47
CA ALA A 150 19.03 -29.89 7.44
C ALA A 150 17.59 -29.62 6.99
N LYS A 151 17.15 -30.51 6.12
CA LYS A 151 15.99 -30.41 5.22
C LYS A 151 14.69 -30.94 5.87
N ASP A 152 14.69 -31.20 7.17
CA ASP A 152 13.72 -32.10 7.80
C ASP A 152 12.64 -31.39 8.65
N GLU A 153 12.63 -30.06 8.74
CA GLU A 153 11.59 -29.32 9.50
C GLU A 153 10.59 -28.52 8.63
N LEU A 154 10.67 -28.60 7.29
CA LEU A 154 9.75 -27.87 6.40
C LEU A 154 8.52 -28.69 5.95
N MET A 155 8.25 -29.82 6.58
CA MET A 155 6.98 -30.54 6.45
C MET A 155 6.37 -30.82 7.82
N LEU A 156 5.50 -29.92 8.27
CA LEU A 156 4.36 -30.20 9.13
C LEU A 156 3.20 -29.29 8.72
#